data_AF-A0A354ZGV0-F1
#
_entry.id   AF-A0A354ZGV0-F1
#
_cell.length_a   1.000
_cell.length_b   1.000
_cell.length_c   1.000
_cell.angle_alpha   90.00
_cell.angle_beta   90.00
_cell.angle_gamma   90.00
#
_symmetry.space_group_name_H-M   'P 1'
#
loop_
_entity.id
_entity.type
_entity.pdbx_description
1 polymer ?
#
loop_
_entity_poly.entity_id
_entity_poly.type
_entity_poly.pdbx_seq_one_letter_code
_entity_poly.pdbx_strand_id
1 'polypeptide(L)'
;VRQEVESIIGRGDSGEAGTVGLSPRAKRVLELAIDEARTMGHGYVGTEHLLLGLIREGEGVAAQVLQNLGADVDRVRSEVLDLLGGTGGGGAAQRPDSAGQGAGRAQRKKGTPTLEQFGRDLSAMAREGKLDPVIGREKEMNRVIQVLSRRTKNNPVLIGDPGVGKTAIVEGLAQKVMKGDVPELLKDKRVLTMDMGAIVAGTKYRGEFEERLKKVIDEIVNSGDVILFIDELHTVVGAGAAEGAIDAANILKPALARGELQCVGATTLNEYRKYIEKDAALERRFQP
;
A
#
# COMPACT_ATOMS: atom_id res chain seq x y z
N VAL A 1 1.80 -18.22 27.24
CA VAL A 1 1.50 -19.41 26.41
C VAL A 1 2.13 -20.69 26.96
N ARG A 2 3.46 -20.92 26.89
CA ARG A 2 4.05 -22.20 27.36
C ARG A 2 3.69 -22.56 28.80
N GLN A 3 3.81 -21.61 29.74
CA GLN A 3 3.42 -21.83 31.14
C GLN A 3 1.94 -22.19 31.31
N GLU A 4 1.07 -21.62 30.47
CA GLU A 4 -0.38 -21.87 30.49
C GLU A 4 -0.73 -23.23 29.88
N VAL A 5 0.02 -23.67 28.87
CA VAL A 5 -0.13 -25.03 28.33
C VAL A 5 0.32 -26.07 29.36
N GLU A 6 1.45 -25.81 30.04
CA GLU A 6 1.96 -26.68 31.10
C GLU A 6 1.02 -26.70 32.33
N SER A 7 0.32 -25.62 32.65
CA SER A 7 -0.65 -25.61 33.75
C SER A 7 -1.91 -26.41 33.45
N ILE A 8 -2.35 -26.44 32.18
CA ILE A 8 -3.58 -27.15 31.75
C ILE A 8 -3.32 -28.64 31.48
N ILE A 9 -2.23 -28.98 30.79
CA ILE A 9 -1.96 -30.36 30.34
C ILE A 9 -0.90 -31.05 31.23
N GLY A 10 -0.09 -30.30 31.97
CA GLY A 10 1.08 -30.83 32.67
C GLY A 10 2.25 -31.11 31.72
N ARG A 11 3.28 -31.78 32.25
CA ARG A 11 4.40 -32.32 31.46
C ARG A 11 4.21 -33.82 31.31
N GLY A 12 4.42 -34.33 30.09
CA GLY A 12 4.35 -35.76 29.83
C GLY A 12 5.39 -36.54 30.64
N ASP A 13 5.03 -37.76 31.03
CA ASP A 13 5.94 -38.64 31.77
C ASP A 13 7.07 -39.10 30.83
N SER A 14 8.31 -39.12 31.31
CA SER A 14 9.50 -39.40 30.48
C SER A 14 9.75 -40.90 30.29
N GLY A 15 8.79 -41.73 30.65
CA GLY A 15 8.85 -43.19 30.57
C GLY A 15 8.22 -43.70 29.28
N GLU A 16 9.05 -44.32 28.44
CA GLU A 16 8.73 -44.95 27.15
C GLU A 16 8.74 -44.01 25.95
N ALA A 17 9.85 -44.07 25.21
CA ALA A 17 10.03 -43.48 23.89
C ALA A 17 9.19 -44.22 22.82
N GLY A 18 7.87 -44.22 22.98
CA GLY A 18 6.92 -44.60 21.95
C GLY A 18 6.73 -43.47 20.94
N THR A 19 6.45 -43.80 19.69
CA THR A 19 6.07 -42.81 18.67
C THR A 19 4.75 -42.16 19.09
N VAL A 20 4.80 -40.89 19.52
CA VAL A 20 3.61 -40.11 19.86
C VAL A 20 2.83 -39.82 18.58
N GLY A 21 1.69 -40.50 18.41
CA GLY A 21 0.78 -40.27 17.29
C GLY A 21 -0.05 -38.99 17.44
N LEU A 22 -0.54 -38.45 16.32
CA LEU A 22 -1.48 -37.33 16.36
C LEU A 22 -2.84 -37.78 16.89
N SER A 23 -3.36 -37.05 17.88
CA SER A 23 -4.73 -37.25 18.36
C SER A 23 -5.76 -36.91 17.25
N PRO A 24 -6.99 -37.45 17.33
CA PRO A 24 -8.06 -37.08 16.39
C PRO A 24 -8.29 -35.57 16.29
N ARG A 25 -8.15 -34.85 17.41
CA ARG A 25 -8.25 -33.37 17.44
C ARG A 25 -7.08 -32.70 16.74
N ALA A 26 -5.85 -33.19 16.95
CA ALA A 26 -4.68 -32.66 16.24
C ALA A 26 -4.79 -32.86 14.72
N LYS A 27 -5.35 -33.99 14.27
CA LYS A 27 -5.65 -34.22 12.83
C LYS A 27 -6.68 -33.24 12.29
N ARG A 28 -7.78 -33.01 13.03
CA ARG A 28 -8.81 -32.03 12.66
C ARG A 28 -8.24 -30.61 12.52
N VAL A 29 -7.35 -30.20 13.43
CA VAL A 29 -6.67 -28.90 13.34
C VAL A 29 -5.85 -28.77 12.06
N LEU A 30 -5.15 -29.83 11.65
CA LEU A 30 -4.38 -29.84 10.40
C LEU A 30 -5.30 -29.78 9.17
N GLU A 31 -6.43 -30.48 9.18
CA GLU A 31 -7.44 -30.40 8.12
C GLU A 31 -8.00 -28.98 7.99
N LEU A 32 -8.37 -28.35 9.10
CA LEU A 32 -8.84 -26.96 9.14
C LEU A 32 -7.76 -25.99 8.63
N ALA A 33 -6.49 -26.21 9.00
CA ALA A 33 -5.38 -25.39 8.52
C ALA A 33 -5.17 -25.52 6.99
N ILE A 34 -5.35 -26.72 6.43
CA ILE A 34 -5.29 -26.94 4.98
C ILE A 34 -6.43 -26.18 4.28
N ASP A 35 -7.64 -26.19 4.85
CA ASP A 35 -8.79 -25.46 4.30
C ASP A 35 -8.62 -23.94 4.37
N GLU A 36 -8.02 -23.42 5.46
CA GLU A 36 -7.67 -22.00 5.56
C GLU A 36 -6.64 -21.60 4.49
N ALA A 37 -5.57 -22.39 4.31
CA ALA A 37 -4.58 -22.15 3.27
C ALA A 37 -5.19 -22.16 1.86
N ARG A 38 -6.09 -23.10 1.58
CA ARG A 38 -6.80 -23.19 0.29
C ARG A 38 -7.74 -22.01 0.06
N THR A 39 -8.51 -21.62 1.07
CA THR A 39 -9.42 -20.45 1.00
C THR A 39 -8.64 -19.17 0.69
N MET A 40 -7.40 -19.07 1.20
CA MET A 40 -6.50 -17.94 0.97
C MET A 40 -5.69 -18.04 -0.34
N GLY A 41 -5.84 -19.12 -1.11
CA GLY A 41 -5.08 -19.32 -2.36
C GLY A 41 -3.60 -19.65 -2.14
N HIS A 42 -3.21 -20.04 -0.93
CA HIS A 42 -1.83 -20.42 -0.60
C HIS A 42 -1.55 -21.87 -1.01
N GLY A 43 -0.44 -22.09 -1.72
CA GLY A 43 0.01 -23.42 -2.16
C GLY A 43 0.68 -24.27 -1.06
N TYR A 44 0.77 -23.75 0.17
CA TYR A 44 1.39 -24.41 1.31
C TYR A 44 0.71 -24.01 2.63
N VAL A 45 0.88 -24.84 3.67
CA VAL A 45 0.33 -24.58 5.01
C VAL A 45 1.42 -23.93 5.88
N GLY A 46 1.36 -22.61 6.04
CA GLY A 46 2.16 -21.85 7.02
C GLY A 46 1.63 -21.90 8.46
N THR A 47 2.39 -21.33 9.40
CA THR A 47 2.09 -21.30 10.84
C THR A 47 0.81 -20.55 11.20
N GLU A 48 0.46 -19.57 10.38
CA GLU A 48 -0.76 -18.78 10.44
C GLU A 48 -2.01 -19.64 10.24
N HIS A 49 -1.97 -20.60 9.30
CA HIS A 49 -3.09 -21.47 9.01
C HIS A 49 -3.25 -22.51 10.11
N LEU A 50 -2.13 -22.95 10.71
CA LEU A 50 -2.16 -23.78 11.91
C LEU A 50 -2.82 -23.05 13.08
N LEU A 51 -2.49 -21.77 13.29
CA LEU A 51 -3.11 -20.95 14.33
C LEU A 51 -4.60 -20.74 14.06
N LEU A 52 -4.99 -20.44 12.82
CA LEU A 52 -6.39 -20.31 12.42
C LEU A 52 -7.15 -21.64 12.55
N GLY A 53 -6.51 -22.77 12.22
CA GLY A 53 -7.06 -24.11 12.44
C GLY A 53 -7.26 -24.44 13.91
N LEU A 54 -6.33 -24.03 14.78
CA LEU A 54 -6.47 -24.16 16.24
C LEU A 54 -7.61 -23.31 16.80
N ILE A 55 -7.75 -22.08 16.30
CA ILE A 55 -8.84 -21.15 16.66
C ILE A 55 -10.20 -21.70 16.20
N ARG A 56 -10.27 -22.20 14.97
CA ARG A 56 -11.49 -22.70 14.35
C ARG A 56 -11.96 -24.03 14.94
N GLU A 57 -11.06 -24.83 15.50
CA GLU A 57 -11.43 -26.04 16.24
C GLU A 57 -12.17 -25.70 17.55
N GLY A 58 -11.83 -24.58 18.20
CA GLY A 58 -12.66 -23.87 19.20
C GLY A 58 -12.86 -24.56 20.57
N GLU A 59 -12.71 -25.87 20.66
CA GLU A 59 -13.02 -26.67 21.86
C GLU A 59 -11.78 -27.36 22.47
N GLY A 60 -10.59 -27.09 21.92
CA GLY A 60 -9.32 -27.63 22.36
C GLY A 60 -8.60 -26.78 23.40
N VAL A 61 -7.51 -27.33 23.93
CA VAL A 61 -6.65 -26.64 24.91
C VAL A 61 -6.13 -25.30 24.36
N ALA A 62 -5.93 -25.19 23.05
CA ALA A 62 -5.52 -23.94 22.43
C ALA A 62 -6.53 -22.80 22.65
N ALA A 63 -7.83 -23.08 22.56
CA ALA A 63 -8.88 -22.07 22.81
C ALA A 63 -8.88 -21.64 24.29
N GLN A 64 -8.75 -22.60 25.22
CA GLN A 64 -8.67 -22.32 26.65
C GLN A 64 -7.44 -21.47 27.00
N VAL A 65 -6.28 -21.79 26.43
CA VAL A 65 -5.04 -21.04 26.63
C VAL A 65 -5.19 -19.60 26.12
N LEU A 66 -5.81 -19.39 24.96
CA LEU A 66 -6.05 -18.06 24.42
C LEU A 66 -6.99 -17.25 25.32
N GLN A 67 -8.09 -17.85 25.78
CA GLN A 67 -9.03 -17.21 26.71
C GLN A 67 -8.37 -16.83 28.05
N ASN A 68 -7.59 -17.74 28.65
CA ASN A 68 -6.90 -17.48 29.92
C ASN A 68 -5.87 -16.35 29.81
N LEU A 69 -5.30 -16.15 28.61
CA LEU A 69 -4.37 -15.06 28.31
C LEU A 69 -5.08 -13.75 27.93
N GLY A 70 -6.41 -13.70 28.00
CA GLY A 70 -7.22 -12.53 27.64
C GLY A 70 -7.26 -12.24 26.14
N ALA A 71 -6.91 -13.23 25.31
CA ALA A 71 -6.97 -13.11 23.86
C ALA A 71 -8.37 -13.50 23.38
N ASP A 72 -9.11 -12.52 22.88
CA ASP A 72 -10.38 -12.74 22.19
C ASP A 72 -10.13 -13.46 20.86
N VAL A 73 -10.80 -14.59 20.67
CA VAL A 73 -10.56 -15.50 19.54
C VAL A 73 -10.86 -14.83 18.20
N ASP A 74 -11.92 -14.01 18.14
CA ASP A 74 -12.30 -13.28 16.94
C ASP A 74 -11.30 -12.16 16.62
N ARG A 75 -10.77 -11.51 17.66
CA ARG A 75 -9.71 -10.52 17.54
C ARG A 75 -8.40 -11.12 17.05
N VAL A 76 -7.99 -12.27 17.58
CA VAL A 76 -6.78 -12.97 17.10
C VAL A 76 -6.95 -13.38 15.64
N ARG A 77 -8.14 -13.88 15.26
CA ARG A 77 -8.44 -14.23 13.87
C ARG A 77 -8.32 -13.02 12.95
N SER A 78 -8.89 -11.88 13.34
CA SER A 78 -8.85 -10.64 12.56
C SER A 78 -7.41 -10.15 12.36
N GLU A 79 -6.61 -10.11 13.43
CA GLU A 79 -5.19 -9.72 13.36
C GLU A 79 -4.36 -10.65 12.47
N VAL A 80 -4.61 -11.96 12.52
CA VAL A 80 -3.93 -12.92 11.63
C VAL A 80 -4.32 -12.69 10.17
N LEU A 81 -5.60 -12.46 9.88
CA LEU A 81 -6.06 -12.16 8.53
C LEU A 81 -5.50 -10.84 8.00
N ASP A 82 -5.39 -9.82 8.85
CA ASP A 82 -4.79 -8.53 8.49
C ASP A 82 -3.30 -8.66 8.16
N LEU A 83 -2.57 -9.49 8.91
CA LEU A 83 -1.16 -9.79 8.63
C LEU A 83 -0.98 -10.56 7.31
N LEU A 84 -1.90 -11.49 7.00
CA LEU A 84 -1.85 -12.29 5.77
C LEU A 84 -2.35 -11.55 4.53
N GLY A 85 -3.34 -10.66 4.68
CA GLY A 85 -3.77 -9.75 3.62
C GLY A 85 -2.65 -8.82 3.14
N GLY A 86 -1.58 -8.65 3.94
CA GLY A 86 -0.35 -7.96 3.57
C GLY A 86 0.70 -8.79 2.82
N THR A 87 0.47 -10.10 2.61
CA THR A 87 1.46 -11.04 2.02
C THR A 87 0.84 -11.97 0.98
N GLY A 88 0.32 -11.41 -0.10
CA GLY A 88 -0.14 -12.18 -1.27
C GLY A 88 0.92 -12.38 -2.35
N GLY A 89 1.68 -13.48 -2.27
CA GLY A 89 2.10 -14.26 -3.44
C GLY A 89 3.54 -14.16 -3.95
N GLY A 90 4.27 -15.29 -3.86
CA GLY A 90 5.34 -15.65 -4.81
C GLY A 90 6.69 -16.01 -4.18
N GLY A 91 6.86 -17.28 -3.81
CA GLY A 91 8.08 -17.77 -3.17
C GLY A 91 9.33 -17.76 -4.07
N ALA A 92 10.46 -17.39 -3.47
CA ALA A 92 11.77 -17.92 -3.83
C ALA A 92 12.54 -18.17 -2.55
N ALA A 93 13.03 -19.40 -2.42
CA ALA A 93 13.76 -19.90 -1.29
C ALA A 93 14.97 -19.03 -0.93
N GLN A 94 15.15 -18.76 0.36
CA GLN A 94 16.49 -18.58 0.91
C GLN A 94 16.55 -19.15 2.32
N ARG A 95 17.33 -20.24 2.42
CA ARG A 95 17.75 -20.86 3.68
C ARG A 95 18.59 -19.84 4.45
N PRO A 96 18.46 -19.77 5.79
CA PRO A 96 19.17 -18.79 6.59
C PRO A 96 20.52 -19.37 7.02
N ASP A 97 21.58 -19.06 6.29
CA ASP A 97 22.94 -19.34 6.75
C ASP A 97 23.70 -18.03 7.00
N SER A 98 24.11 -17.88 8.26
CA SER A 98 25.13 -16.96 8.81
C SER A 98 24.81 -15.47 8.97
N ALA A 99 24.47 -15.14 10.23
CA ALA A 99 25.10 -14.11 11.07
C ALA A 99 25.63 -12.83 10.38
N GLY A 100 24.89 -11.73 10.55
CA GLY A 100 25.38 -10.37 10.35
C GLY A 100 24.38 -9.36 10.91
N GLN A 101 24.75 -8.74 12.03
CA GLN A 101 23.96 -7.75 12.76
C GLN A 101 23.56 -6.57 11.87
N GLY A 102 22.30 -6.14 12.00
CA GLY A 102 21.78 -4.95 11.35
C GLY A 102 20.38 -4.62 11.84
N ALA A 103 20.30 -4.14 13.08
CA ALA A 103 19.10 -3.47 13.59
C ALA A 103 18.80 -2.26 12.70
N GLY A 104 17.74 -2.33 11.90
CA GLY A 104 17.43 -1.32 10.89
C GLY A 104 15.98 -1.34 10.45
N ARG A 105 15.12 -0.74 11.29
CA ARG A 105 13.91 -0.01 10.88
C ARG A 105 12.79 -0.83 10.22
N ALA A 106 12.04 -1.54 11.04
CA ALA A 106 10.61 -1.75 10.79
C ALA A 106 9.89 -0.39 10.88
N GLN A 107 9.92 0.36 9.78
CA GLN A 107 9.18 1.60 9.63
C GLN A 107 7.71 1.22 9.46
N ARG A 108 6.94 1.42 10.53
CA ARG A 108 5.48 1.30 10.58
C ARG A 108 4.89 1.87 9.28
N LYS A 109 4.33 1.02 8.42
CA LYS A 109 3.46 1.46 7.33
C LYS A 109 2.31 2.24 7.98
N LYS A 110 2.32 3.58 7.86
CA LYS A 110 1.08 4.34 7.97
C LYS A 110 0.25 3.90 6.77
N GLY A 111 -0.71 3.02 7.05
CA GLY A 111 -1.56 2.43 6.03
C GLY A 111 -2.23 3.53 5.22
N THR A 112 -2.27 3.27 3.92
CA THR A 112 -3.03 3.89 2.84
C THR A 112 -4.52 3.59 2.66
N PRO A 113 -5.32 3.01 3.58
CA PRO A 113 -6.47 2.18 3.21
C PRO A 113 -7.48 2.81 2.25
N THR A 114 -7.76 4.12 2.36
CA THR A 114 -8.74 4.75 1.45
C THR A 114 -8.11 4.98 0.08
N LEU A 115 -6.87 5.47 0.04
CA LEU A 115 -6.11 5.62 -1.20
C LEU A 115 -5.82 4.28 -1.90
N GLU A 116 -5.60 3.20 -1.16
CA GLU A 116 -5.40 1.85 -1.72
C GLU A 116 -6.69 1.31 -2.37
N GLN A 117 -7.87 1.73 -1.90
CA GLN A 117 -9.16 1.36 -2.50
C GLN A 117 -9.41 2.10 -3.83
N PHE A 118 -9.01 3.37 -3.93
CA PHE A 118 -9.33 4.24 -5.08
C PHE A 118 -8.13 4.60 -5.96
N GLY A 119 -6.98 3.99 -5.70
CA GLY A 119 -5.72 4.29 -6.35
C GLY A 119 -4.91 3.03 -6.65
N ARG A 120 -3.75 3.21 -7.27
CA ARG A 120 -2.78 2.13 -7.49
C ARG A 120 -1.44 2.51 -6.89
N ASP A 121 -0.89 1.62 -6.09
CA ASP A 121 0.46 1.78 -5.56
C ASP A 121 1.50 1.31 -6.59
N LEU A 122 2.07 2.25 -7.35
CA LEU A 122 3.12 1.95 -8.31
C LEU A 122 4.39 1.46 -7.63
N SER A 123 4.63 1.84 -6.37
CA SER A 123 5.80 1.37 -5.61
C SER A 123 5.64 -0.09 -5.20
N ALA A 124 4.42 -0.50 -4.83
CA ALA A 124 4.11 -1.91 -4.60
C ALA A 124 4.26 -2.72 -5.90
N MET A 125 3.68 -2.25 -7.00
CA MET A 125 3.79 -2.92 -8.31
C MET A 125 5.25 -3.01 -8.79
N ALA A 126 6.06 -1.97 -8.55
CA ALA A 126 7.49 -1.97 -8.85
C ALA A 126 8.24 -3.03 -8.02
N ARG A 127 7.93 -3.16 -6.72
CA ARG A 127 8.53 -4.15 -5.82
C ARG A 127 8.18 -5.57 -6.23
N GLU A 128 6.96 -5.78 -6.72
CA GLU A 128 6.46 -7.07 -7.21
C GLU A 128 6.93 -7.38 -8.64
N GLY A 129 7.67 -6.48 -9.30
CA GLY A 129 8.13 -6.67 -10.68
C GLY A 129 7.01 -6.67 -11.73
N LYS A 130 5.85 -6.09 -11.41
CA LYS A 130 4.68 -6.02 -12.29
C LYS A 130 4.70 -4.84 -13.27
N LEU A 131 5.62 -3.89 -13.08
CA LEU A 131 5.78 -2.74 -13.97
C LEU A 131 6.71 -3.07 -15.13
N ASP A 132 6.32 -2.65 -16.33
CA ASP A 132 7.15 -2.80 -17.53
C ASP A 132 8.46 -1.99 -17.41
N PRO A 133 9.58 -2.50 -17.94
CA PRO A 133 10.84 -1.76 -17.95
C PRO A 133 10.73 -0.53 -18.85
N VAL A 134 11.11 0.63 -18.32
CA VAL A 134 11.01 1.90 -19.04
C VAL A 134 12.27 2.12 -19.86
N ILE A 135 12.14 2.20 -21.19
CA ILE A 135 13.26 2.33 -22.12
C ILE A 135 13.35 3.77 -22.64
N GLY A 136 14.54 4.36 -22.60
CA GLY A 136 14.83 5.63 -23.30
C GLY A 136 14.28 6.91 -22.67
N ARG A 137 13.68 6.85 -21.46
CA ARG A 137 13.11 8.00 -20.73
C ARG A 137 13.94 8.48 -19.55
N GLU A 138 15.24 8.17 -19.55
CA GLU A 138 16.15 8.47 -18.44
C GLU A 138 16.28 9.96 -18.14
N LYS A 139 16.31 10.81 -19.17
CA LYS A 139 16.45 12.26 -19.01
C LYS A 139 15.24 12.85 -18.32
N GLU A 140 14.04 12.45 -18.74
CA GLU A 140 12.77 12.88 -18.18
C GLU A 140 12.62 12.40 -16.73
N MET A 141 12.93 11.13 -16.43
CA MET A 141 12.93 10.61 -15.06
C MET A 141 13.89 11.37 -14.15
N ASN A 142 15.13 11.60 -14.59
CA ASN A 142 16.11 12.34 -13.82
C ASN A 142 15.67 13.79 -13.57
N ARG A 143 14.98 14.41 -14.54
CA ARG A 143 14.38 15.73 -14.37
C ARG A 143 13.27 15.73 -13.32
N VAL A 144 12.38 14.74 -13.34
CA VAL A 144 11.31 14.57 -12.33
C VAL A 144 11.91 14.41 -10.93
N ILE A 145 12.90 13.53 -10.76
CA ILE A 145 13.62 13.32 -9.49
C ILE A 145 14.28 14.62 -9.00
N GLN A 146 14.93 15.36 -9.90
CA GLN A 146 15.57 16.63 -9.59
C GLN A 146 14.56 17.65 -9.08
N VAL A 147 13.39 17.75 -9.70
CA VAL A 147 12.33 18.68 -9.30
C VAL A 147 11.73 18.28 -7.95
N LEU A 148 11.38 17.00 -7.76
CA LEU A 148 10.83 16.49 -6.50
C LEU A 148 11.76 16.71 -5.30
N SER A 149 13.06 16.79 -5.54
CA SER A 149 14.09 17.01 -4.51
C SER A 149 14.30 18.48 -4.13
N ARG A 150 13.58 19.42 -4.77
CA ARG A 150 13.70 20.86 -4.46
C ARG A 150 12.91 21.22 -3.20
N ARG A 151 13.31 22.32 -2.56
CA ARG A 151 12.56 22.92 -1.44
C ARG A 151 11.33 23.72 -1.88
N THR A 152 11.37 24.26 -3.10
CA THR A 152 10.31 25.08 -3.70
C THR A 152 10.10 24.64 -5.15
N LYS A 153 8.89 24.87 -5.70
CA LYS A 153 8.50 24.37 -7.03
C LYS A 153 8.85 22.89 -7.21
N ASN A 154 8.46 22.07 -6.24
CA ASN A 154 8.87 20.68 -6.12
C ASN A 154 7.83 19.68 -6.67
N ASN A 155 6.81 20.16 -7.39
CA ASN A 155 5.85 19.33 -8.09
C ASN A 155 6.14 19.37 -9.60
N PRO A 156 6.76 18.34 -10.19
CA PRO A 156 7.00 18.30 -11.63
C PRO A 156 5.71 18.11 -12.42
N VAL A 157 5.66 18.70 -13.61
CA VAL A 157 4.57 18.52 -14.58
C VAL A 157 5.12 17.98 -15.89
N LEU A 158 4.70 16.78 -16.26
CA LEU A 158 5.01 16.15 -17.53
C LEU A 158 4.12 16.73 -18.63
N ILE A 159 4.71 17.57 -19.48
CA ILE A 159 4.03 18.19 -20.61
C ILE A 159 4.31 17.39 -21.89
N GLY A 160 3.25 17.09 -22.63
CA GLY A 160 3.34 16.41 -23.93
C GLY A 160 1.96 16.08 -24.48
N ASP A 161 1.91 15.46 -25.65
CA ASP A 161 0.64 15.01 -26.23
C ASP A 161 0.09 13.78 -25.49
N PRO A 162 -1.23 13.51 -25.55
CA PRO A 162 -1.80 12.28 -25.02
C PRO A 162 -1.17 11.04 -25.67
N GLY A 163 -1.00 9.96 -24.90
CA GLY A 163 -0.50 8.67 -25.44
C GLY A 163 1.01 8.56 -25.64
N VAL A 164 1.81 9.61 -25.37
CA VAL A 164 3.29 9.56 -25.51
C VAL A 164 4.00 8.75 -24.42
N GLY A 165 3.25 8.17 -23.47
CA GLY A 165 3.80 7.36 -22.37
C GLY A 165 4.28 8.18 -21.17
N LYS A 166 3.57 9.25 -20.78
CA LYS A 166 3.89 10.01 -19.55
C LYS A 166 3.77 9.15 -18.30
N THR A 167 2.76 8.28 -18.25
CA THR A 167 2.56 7.28 -17.20
C THR A 167 3.79 6.39 -17.02
N ALA A 168 4.41 5.95 -18.13
CA ALA A 168 5.62 5.14 -18.09
C ALA A 168 6.81 5.85 -17.42
N ILE A 169 6.92 7.19 -17.53
CA ILE A 169 7.96 7.95 -16.83
C ILE A 169 7.78 7.84 -15.31
N VAL A 170 6.53 7.82 -14.85
CA VAL A 170 6.18 7.75 -13.43
C VAL A 170 6.29 6.32 -12.89
N GLU A 171 5.96 5.32 -13.69
CA GLU A 171 6.26 3.92 -13.38
C GLU A 171 7.76 3.70 -13.23
N GLY A 172 8.57 4.29 -14.13
CA GLY A 172 10.03 4.28 -14.02
C GLY A 172 10.56 5.02 -12.80
N LEU A 173 9.93 6.14 -12.43
CA LEU A 173 10.21 6.80 -11.15
C LEU A 173 9.96 5.85 -9.97
N ALA A 174 8.82 5.13 -9.94
CA ALA A 174 8.51 4.18 -8.88
C ALA A 174 9.55 3.05 -8.81
N GLN A 175 10.00 2.53 -9.95
CA GLN A 175 11.08 1.55 -10.02
C GLN A 175 12.39 2.09 -9.44
N LYS A 176 12.78 3.33 -9.76
CA LYS A 176 14.00 3.96 -9.22
C LYS A 176 13.91 4.21 -7.72
N VAL A 177 12.75 4.66 -7.24
CA VAL A 177 12.51 4.85 -5.79
C VAL A 177 12.64 3.52 -5.05
N MET A 178 12.07 2.43 -5.57
CA MET A 178 12.20 1.10 -4.96
C MET A 178 13.62 0.52 -5.00
N LYS A 179 14.39 0.81 -6.06
CA LYS A 179 15.80 0.42 -6.15
C LYS A 179 16.72 1.28 -5.24
N GLY A 180 16.22 2.40 -4.73
CA GLY A 180 17.02 3.36 -3.97
C GLY A 180 17.91 4.27 -4.82
N ASP A 181 17.72 4.27 -6.15
CA ASP A 181 18.43 5.09 -7.14
C ASP A 181 17.88 6.54 -7.19
N VAL A 182 17.57 7.09 -6.02
CA VAL A 182 17.03 8.44 -5.81
C VAL A 182 17.69 9.10 -4.61
N PRO A 183 17.68 10.44 -4.51
CA PRO A 183 18.17 11.16 -3.34
C PRO A 183 17.49 10.70 -2.05
N GLU A 184 18.18 10.83 -0.90
CA GLU A 184 17.68 10.35 0.40
C GLU A 184 16.28 10.87 0.77
N LEU A 185 15.96 12.10 0.35
CA LEU A 185 14.65 12.71 0.56
C LEU A 185 13.48 11.95 -0.09
N LEU A 186 13.76 11.12 -1.10
CA LEU A 186 12.77 10.37 -1.87
C LEU A 186 12.81 8.86 -1.60
N LYS A 187 13.85 8.33 -0.95
CA LYS A 187 14.03 6.88 -0.74
C LYS A 187 12.89 6.23 0.06
N ASP A 188 12.43 6.93 1.10
CA ASP A 188 11.36 6.44 1.97
C ASP A 188 9.95 6.77 1.43
N LYS A 189 9.84 7.33 0.21
CA LYS A 189 8.55 7.75 -0.34
C LYS A 189 7.89 6.65 -1.18
N ARG A 190 6.56 6.67 -1.23
CA ARG A 190 5.72 5.83 -2.07
C ARG A 190 5.12 6.65 -3.20
N VAL A 191 5.19 6.14 -4.41
CA VAL A 191 4.53 6.69 -5.60
C VAL A 191 3.18 6.00 -5.77
N LEU A 192 2.09 6.75 -5.68
CA LEU A 192 0.73 6.25 -5.85
C LEU A 192 0.00 7.04 -6.94
N THR A 193 -0.84 6.36 -7.71
CA THR A 193 -1.79 7.02 -8.63
C THR A 193 -3.17 7.05 -8.00
N MET A 194 -3.95 8.07 -8.35
CA MET A 194 -5.36 8.16 -7.99
C MET A 194 -6.22 8.03 -9.25
N ASP A 195 -7.20 7.14 -9.20
CA ASP A 195 -8.17 6.98 -10.28
C ASP A 195 -9.43 7.79 -9.96
N MET A 196 -9.61 8.90 -10.67
CA MET A 196 -10.79 9.74 -10.49
C MET A 196 -12.07 8.98 -10.86
N GLY A 197 -12.03 8.09 -11.86
CA GLY A 197 -13.17 7.26 -12.22
C GLY A 197 -13.60 6.32 -11.09
N ALA A 198 -12.63 5.74 -10.37
CA ALA A 198 -12.90 4.88 -9.22
C ALA A 198 -13.54 5.64 -8.05
N ILE A 199 -13.12 6.89 -7.78
CA ILE A 199 -13.71 7.72 -6.71
C ILE A 199 -15.17 8.06 -7.04
N VAL A 200 -15.45 8.34 -8.31
CA VAL A 200 -16.78 8.70 -8.82
C VAL A 200 -17.70 7.49 -8.87
N ALA A 201 -17.16 6.31 -9.20
CA ALA A 201 -17.89 5.07 -9.23
C ALA A 201 -18.57 4.79 -7.88
N GLY A 202 -19.87 4.49 -7.94
CA GLY A 202 -20.67 4.21 -6.75
C GLY A 202 -20.94 5.42 -5.85
N THR A 203 -20.75 6.66 -6.35
CA THR A 203 -21.34 7.87 -5.73
C THR A 203 -22.62 8.23 -6.47
N LYS A 204 -23.69 8.53 -5.72
CA LYS A 204 -24.95 9.00 -6.30
C LYS A 204 -25.06 10.52 -6.25
N TYR A 205 -24.36 11.13 -5.30
CA TYR A 205 -24.40 12.55 -5.05
C TYR A 205 -23.00 13.16 -5.06
N ARG A 206 -22.89 14.39 -5.54
CA ARG A 206 -21.63 15.16 -5.57
C ARG A 206 -20.97 15.26 -4.18
N GLY A 207 -21.75 15.40 -3.11
CA GLY A 207 -21.22 15.50 -1.75
C GLY A 207 -20.49 14.22 -1.29
N GLU A 208 -20.94 13.04 -1.71
CA GLU A 208 -20.28 11.77 -1.40
C GLU A 208 -18.91 11.67 -2.08
N PHE A 209 -18.83 12.11 -3.33
CA PHE A 209 -17.57 12.21 -4.07
C PHE A 209 -16.59 13.15 -3.36
N GLU A 210 -17.06 14.35 -2.99
CA GLU A 210 -16.22 15.34 -2.32
C GLU A 210 -15.72 14.82 -0.96
N GLU A 211 -16.57 14.14 -0.19
CA GLU A 211 -16.18 13.53 1.07
C GLU A 211 -15.12 12.42 0.89
N ARG A 212 -15.29 11.54 -0.12
CA ARG A 212 -14.30 10.49 -0.43
C ARG A 212 -12.96 11.09 -0.85
N LEU A 213 -12.98 12.06 -1.77
CA LEU A 213 -11.77 12.73 -2.22
C LEU A 213 -11.07 13.42 -1.04
N LYS A 214 -11.81 14.11 -0.18
CA LYS A 214 -11.26 14.76 1.00
C LYS A 214 -10.57 13.75 1.93
N LYS A 215 -11.19 12.60 2.20
CA LYS A 215 -10.57 11.52 3.01
C LYS A 215 -9.24 11.05 2.41
N VAL A 216 -9.19 10.85 1.09
CA VAL A 216 -7.96 10.45 0.39
C VAL A 216 -6.87 11.53 0.52
N ILE A 217 -7.20 12.81 0.36
CA ILE A 217 -6.22 13.89 0.50
C ILE A 217 -5.73 14.02 1.95
N ASP A 218 -6.63 13.97 2.93
CA ASP A 218 -6.27 14.04 4.35
C ASP A 218 -5.34 12.87 4.73
N GLU A 219 -5.59 11.67 4.21
CA GLU A 219 -4.73 10.50 4.38
C GLU A 219 -3.32 10.71 3.80
N ILE A 220 -3.23 11.23 2.57
CA ILE A 220 -1.95 11.52 1.93
C ILE A 220 -1.14 12.53 2.75
N VAL A 221 -1.79 13.62 3.19
CA VAL A 221 -1.16 14.68 3.98
C VAL A 221 -0.67 14.13 5.33
N ASN A 222 -1.47 13.31 6.00
CA ASN A 222 -1.11 12.70 7.29
C ASN A 222 0.00 11.64 7.19
N SER A 223 0.09 10.97 6.03
CA SER A 223 1.14 9.99 5.77
C SER A 223 2.50 10.68 5.57
N GLY A 224 2.54 11.71 4.72
CA GLY A 224 3.74 12.54 4.47
C GLY A 224 4.86 11.85 3.66
N ASP A 225 4.73 10.56 3.40
CA ASP A 225 5.63 9.72 2.61
C ASP A 225 5.09 9.45 1.20
N VAL A 226 3.99 10.07 0.77
CA VAL A 226 3.35 9.79 -0.52
C VAL A 226 3.72 10.86 -1.57
N ILE A 227 4.02 10.40 -2.78
CA ILE A 227 4.10 11.18 -4.02
C ILE A 227 2.89 10.76 -4.86
N LEU A 228 1.95 11.68 -5.04
CA LEU A 228 0.74 11.43 -5.81
C LEU A 228 0.98 11.68 -7.31
N PHE A 229 0.62 10.72 -8.16
CA PHE A 229 0.58 10.92 -9.60
C PHE A 229 -0.83 11.27 -10.07
N ILE A 230 -0.92 12.29 -10.91
CA ILE A 230 -2.17 12.79 -11.50
C ILE A 230 -1.99 12.90 -13.01
N ASP A 231 -2.53 11.95 -13.77
CA ASP A 231 -2.30 11.85 -15.23
C ASP A 231 -2.95 13.02 -16.01
N GLU A 232 -4.11 13.47 -15.55
CA GLU A 232 -4.83 14.60 -16.14
C GLU A 232 -4.92 15.74 -15.12
N LEU A 233 -3.79 16.37 -14.83
CA LEU A 233 -3.69 17.42 -13.80
C LEU A 233 -4.71 18.55 -14.00
N HIS A 234 -5.11 18.82 -15.24
CA HIS A 234 -6.12 19.84 -15.54
C HIS A 234 -7.51 19.48 -15.00
N THR A 235 -7.89 18.19 -14.94
CA THR A 235 -9.21 17.76 -14.41
C THR A 235 -9.38 18.12 -12.95
N VAL A 236 -8.28 18.03 -12.18
CA VAL A 236 -8.28 18.32 -10.75
C VAL A 236 -7.99 19.79 -10.43
N VAL A 237 -7.40 20.55 -11.35
CA VAL A 237 -7.05 21.96 -11.12
C VAL A 237 -8.04 22.94 -11.75
N GLY A 238 -8.67 22.58 -12.86
CA GLY A 238 -9.50 23.53 -13.59
C GLY A 238 -10.45 22.89 -14.59
N ALA A 239 -11.73 22.81 -14.23
CA ALA A 239 -12.83 23.20 -15.10
C ALA A 239 -14.17 23.02 -14.37
N GLY A 240 -14.61 24.03 -13.61
CA GLY A 240 -16.03 24.18 -13.26
C GLY A 240 -16.91 24.57 -14.46
N ALA A 241 -16.59 24.12 -15.68
CA ALA A 241 -17.18 24.63 -16.92
C ALA A 241 -17.47 23.59 -18.01
N ALA A 242 -17.25 22.30 -17.78
CA ALA A 242 -17.81 21.26 -18.63
C ALA A 242 -18.97 20.60 -17.87
N GLU A 243 -20.16 20.56 -18.48
CA GLU A 243 -21.34 19.87 -17.94
C GLU A 243 -20.96 18.44 -17.54
N GLY A 244 -20.91 18.16 -16.23
CA GLY A 244 -20.54 16.86 -15.69
C GLY A 244 -19.08 16.72 -15.20
N ALA A 245 -18.24 17.75 -15.30
CA ALA A 245 -16.90 17.72 -14.74
C ALA A 245 -16.95 17.92 -13.22
N ILE A 246 -16.45 16.91 -12.53
CA ILE A 246 -16.50 16.79 -11.08
C ILE A 246 -15.43 17.70 -10.48
N ASP A 247 -15.85 18.70 -9.70
CA ASP A 247 -15.01 19.81 -9.26
C ASP A 247 -14.11 19.43 -8.07
N ALA A 248 -13.07 18.67 -8.35
CA ALA A 248 -12.02 18.28 -7.39
C ALA A 248 -11.10 19.46 -6.98
N ALA A 249 -11.18 20.59 -7.70
CA ALA A 249 -10.26 21.71 -7.54
C ALA A 249 -10.39 22.41 -6.19
N ASN A 250 -11.61 22.53 -5.65
CA ASN A 250 -11.83 23.14 -4.34
C ASN A 250 -11.19 22.34 -3.19
N ILE A 251 -10.95 21.04 -3.39
CA ILE A 251 -10.36 20.15 -2.39
C ILE A 251 -8.83 20.07 -2.57
N LEU A 252 -8.36 19.94 -3.80
CA LEU A 252 -6.94 19.74 -4.11
C LEU A 252 -6.11 21.03 -4.10
N LYS A 253 -6.66 22.16 -4.59
CA LYS A 253 -5.93 23.43 -4.65
C LYS A 253 -5.39 23.89 -3.30
N PRO A 254 -6.15 23.84 -2.18
CA PRO A 254 -5.63 24.27 -0.89
C PRO A 254 -4.43 23.44 -0.42
N ALA A 255 -4.47 22.11 -0.55
CA ALA A 255 -3.38 21.21 -0.14
C ALA A 255 -2.12 21.43 -1.00
N LEU A 256 -2.30 21.61 -2.32
CA LEU A 256 -1.21 21.92 -3.26
C LEU A 256 -0.59 23.30 -2.97
N ALA A 257 -1.42 24.32 -2.76
CA ALA A 257 -0.97 25.69 -2.51
C ALA A 257 -0.20 25.82 -1.18
N ARG A 258 -0.63 25.11 -0.14
CA ARG A 258 0.08 25.04 1.15
C ARG A 258 1.38 24.23 1.07
N GLY A 259 1.54 23.37 0.06
CA GLY A 259 2.71 22.51 -0.11
C GLY A 259 2.70 21.28 0.80
N GLU A 260 1.52 20.92 1.31
CA GLU A 260 1.29 19.71 2.10
C GLU A 260 1.23 18.46 1.21
N LEU A 261 0.79 18.65 -0.04
CA LEU A 261 0.69 17.59 -1.04
C LEU A 261 1.85 17.69 -2.05
N GLN A 262 2.65 16.63 -2.13
CA GLN A 262 3.65 16.47 -3.17
C GLN A 262 3.10 15.58 -4.30
N CYS A 263 3.21 16.05 -5.55
CA CYS A 263 2.66 15.32 -6.69
C CYS A 263 3.50 15.46 -7.96
N VAL A 264 3.31 14.50 -8.87
CA VAL A 264 3.72 14.54 -10.26
C VAL A 264 2.47 14.68 -11.10
N GLY A 265 2.36 15.75 -11.87
CA GLY A 265 1.24 15.95 -12.79
C GLY A 265 1.61 15.57 -14.22
N ALA A 266 0.65 15.13 -15.01
CA ALA A 266 0.75 15.12 -16.46
C ALA A 266 -0.38 15.97 -17.06
N THR A 267 -0.08 16.65 -18.17
CA THR A 267 -1.05 17.52 -18.86
C THR A 267 -0.55 17.88 -20.26
N THR A 268 -1.40 18.46 -21.09
CA THR A 268 -0.98 19.02 -22.39
C THR A 268 -0.46 20.46 -22.23
N LEU A 269 0.30 20.96 -23.21
CA LEU A 269 0.84 22.32 -23.15
C LEU A 269 -0.27 23.39 -23.09
N ASN A 270 -1.37 23.16 -23.83
CA ASN A 270 -2.50 24.08 -23.88
C ASN A 270 -3.21 24.17 -22.52
N GLU A 271 -3.44 23.03 -21.88
CA GLU A 271 -4.07 22.95 -20.56
C GLU A 271 -3.17 23.52 -19.47
N TYR A 272 -1.87 23.24 -19.52
CA TYR A 272 -0.90 23.81 -18.59
C TYR A 272 -0.96 25.34 -18.60
N ARG A 273 -0.90 25.95 -19.79
CA ARG A 273 -1.00 27.41 -19.97
C ARG A 273 -2.34 27.98 -19.51
N LYS A 274 -3.43 27.23 -19.73
CA LYS A 274 -4.78 27.70 -19.42
C LYS A 274 -5.10 27.64 -17.92
N TYR A 275 -4.67 26.57 -17.23
CA TYR A 275 -5.12 26.25 -15.88
C TYR A 275 -4.04 26.32 -14.80
N ILE A 276 -2.78 26.05 -15.13
CA ILE A 276 -1.66 26.03 -14.16
C ILE A 276 -0.91 27.35 -14.17
N GLU A 277 -0.46 27.80 -15.35
CA GLU A 277 0.41 28.98 -15.50
C GLU A 277 -0.30 30.29 -15.14
N LYS A 278 -1.63 30.35 -15.33
CA LYS A 278 -2.45 31.52 -14.96
C LYS A 278 -2.79 31.58 -13.47
N ASP A 279 -2.64 30.49 -12.73
CA ASP A 279 -2.99 30.42 -11.31
C ASP A 279 -1.73 30.65 -10.45
N ALA A 280 -1.60 31.85 -9.88
CA ALA A 280 -0.43 32.27 -9.11
C ALA A 280 -0.12 31.39 -7.88
N ALA A 281 -1.12 30.68 -7.34
CA ALA A 281 -0.91 29.77 -6.22
C ALA A 281 -0.22 28.46 -6.67
N LEU A 282 -0.60 27.97 -7.85
CA LEU A 282 -0.11 26.70 -8.40
C LEU A 282 1.21 26.89 -9.16
N GLU A 283 1.38 28.01 -9.87
CA GLU A 283 2.62 28.35 -10.58
C GLU A 283 3.86 28.39 -9.66
N ARG A 284 3.65 28.68 -8.36
CA ARG A 284 4.69 28.68 -7.32
C ARG A 284 5.05 27.29 -6.79
N ARG A 285 4.26 26.28 -7.17
CA ARG A 285 4.38 24.88 -6.69
C ARG A 285 4.78 23.92 -7.79
N PHE A 286 4.31 24.18 -9.00
CA PHE A 286 4.59 23.35 -10.16
C PHE A 286 5.80 23.82 -10.96
N GLN A 287 6.48 22.85 -11.57
CA GLN A 287 7.60 23.07 -12.47
C GLN A 287 7.38 22.22 -13.73
N PRO A 288 7.30 22.84 -14.93
CA PRO A 288 7.28 22.12 -16.18
C PRO A 288 8.65 21.54 -16.53
#